data_AF-A0A2V5PG86-F1
#
_entry.id   AF-A0A2V5PG86-F1
#
_cell.length_a   1.000
_cell.length_b   1.000
_cell.length_c   1.000
_cell.angle_alpha   90.00
_cell.angle_beta   90.00
_cell.angle_gamma   90.00
#
_symmetry.space_group_name_H-M   'P 1'
#
loop_
_entity.id
_entity.type
_entity.pdbx_description
1 polymer ?
#
loop_
_entity_poly.entity_id
_entity_poly.type
_entity_poly.pdbx_seq_one_letter_code
_entity_poly.pdbx_strand_id
1 'polypeptide(L)'
;MVKTHHAGSLRRAIEGAPRGFFPWIVGDDQAALDLAAALKSEGFLVPASRYPTVAKGSARLRITVRASHTEDQIRALCEAIRKMTKHE
;
A
#
# COMPACT_ATOMS: atom_id res chain seq x y z
N MET A 1 15.86 14.16 6.27
CA MET A 1 15.95 13.67 4.87
C MET A 1 15.40 12.25 4.81
N VAL A 2 14.07 12.12 4.87
CA VAL A 2 13.38 10.81 4.86
C VAL A 2 13.38 10.34 3.41
N LYS A 3 14.24 9.37 3.07
CA LYS A 3 14.27 8.75 1.74
C LYS A 3 13.03 7.87 1.59
N THR A 4 11.93 8.46 1.16
CA THR A 4 10.71 7.79 0.75
C THR A 4 11.02 6.77 -0.35
N HIS A 5 11.15 5.50 0.02
CA HIS A 5 11.30 4.38 -0.92
C HIS A 5 9.94 4.04 -1.55
N HIS A 6 9.32 4.99 -2.26
CA HIS A 6 7.90 4.91 -2.64
C HIS A 6 7.61 3.98 -3.82
N ALA A 7 8.50 3.81 -4.80
CA ALA A 7 8.22 3.01 -6.00
C ALA A 7 8.89 1.62 -6.01
N GLY A 8 10.07 1.47 -5.40
CA GLY A 8 10.89 0.25 -5.51
C GLY A 8 10.44 -0.95 -4.67
N SER A 9 9.58 -0.75 -3.67
CA SER A 9 9.14 -1.82 -2.76
C SER A 9 8.00 -2.67 -3.34
N LEU A 10 7.08 -2.04 -4.09
CA LEU A 10 5.93 -2.71 -4.71
C LEU A 10 6.33 -3.68 -5.82
N ARG A 11 7.32 -3.35 -6.65
CA ARG A 11 7.77 -4.23 -7.75
C ARG A 11 8.30 -5.57 -7.23
N ARG A 12 9.12 -5.55 -6.17
CA ARG A 12 9.61 -6.78 -5.51
C ARG A 12 8.51 -7.59 -4.83
N ALA A 13 7.42 -6.95 -4.39
CA ALA A 13 6.30 -7.66 -3.79
C ALA A 13 5.50 -8.47 -4.82
N ILE A 14 5.51 -8.08 -6.10
CA ILE A 14 4.74 -8.74 -7.17
C ILE A 14 5.43 -10.02 -7.67
N GLU A 15 6.77 -10.04 -7.74
CA GLU A 15 7.56 -11.16 -8.28
C GLU A 15 7.52 -12.43 -7.39
N GLY A 16 6.89 -12.38 -6.21
CA GLY A 16 6.82 -13.51 -5.29
C GLY A 16 5.65 -13.49 -4.30
N ALA A 17 4.47 -12.97 -4.67
CA ALA A 17 3.29 -12.94 -3.79
C ALA A 17 2.37 -14.17 -4.00
N PRO A 18 2.54 -15.27 -3.25
CA PRO A 18 1.81 -16.51 -3.52
C PRO A 18 0.31 -16.50 -3.18
N ARG A 19 -0.30 -15.41 -2.68
CA ARG A 19 -1.66 -15.45 -2.09
C ARG A 19 -2.48 -14.17 -2.21
N GLY A 20 -2.28 -13.38 -3.28
CA GLY A 20 -3.03 -12.13 -3.47
C GLY A 20 -2.79 -11.07 -2.38
N PHE A 21 -1.73 -11.22 -1.60
CA PHE A 21 -1.34 -10.28 -0.55
C PHE A 21 -0.08 -9.53 -0.97
N PHE A 22 -0.18 -8.20 -1.08
CA PHE A 22 0.88 -7.33 -1.55
C PHE A 22 1.18 -6.27 -0.47
N PRO A 23 2.27 -6.41 0.29
CA PRO A 23 2.66 -5.39 1.25
C PRO A 23 3.28 -4.19 0.54
N TRP A 24 2.77 -2.99 0.79
CA TRP A 24 3.40 -1.75 0.35
C TRP A 24 4.10 -1.10 1.55
N ILE A 25 5.43 -1.18 1.58
CA ILE A 25 6.24 -0.64 2.67
C ILE A 25 6.32 0.88 2.58
N VAL A 26 5.85 1.56 3.63
CA VAL A 26 5.87 3.03 3.78
C VAL A 26 6.99 3.46 4.73
N GLY A 27 7.26 2.65 5.76
CA GLY A 27 8.29 2.88 6.77
C GLY A 27 7.77 3.62 7.99
N ASP A 28 7.30 4.86 7.80
CA ASP A 28 6.77 5.71 8.86
C ASP A 28 5.32 5.36 9.25
N ASP A 29 5.05 5.35 10.56
CA ASP A 29 3.75 4.96 11.11
C ASP A 29 2.64 5.94 10.74
N GLN A 30 2.91 7.26 10.82
CA GLN A 30 1.91 8.28 10.56
C GLN A 30 1.64 8.41 9.06
N ALA A 31 2.70 8.40 8.24
CA ALA A 31 2.55 8.40 6.78
C ALA A 31 1.73 7.19 6.29
N ALA A 32 1.90 6.02 6.92
CA ALA A 32 1.10 4.84 6.58
C ALA A 32 -0.39 5.02 6.95
N LEU A 33 -0.69 5.66 8.09
CA LEU A 33 -2.07 5.98 8.48
C LEU A 33 -2.70 7.00 7.54
N ASP A 34 -1.97 8.04 7.17
CA ASP A 34 -2.46 9.11 6.29
C ASP A 34 -2.77 8.55 4.90
N LEU A 35 -1.89 7.71 4.35
CA LEU A 35 -2.12 7.01 3.09
C LEU A 35 -3.32 6.06 3.16
N ALA A 36 -3.48 5.31 4.26
CA ALA A 36 -4.63 4.43 4.46
C ALA A 36 -5.95 5.22 4.52
N ALA A 37 -5.94 6.38 5.18
CA ALA A 37 -7.08 7.29 5.24
C ALA A 37 -7.41 7.88 3.86
N ALA A 38 -6.40 8.30 3.11
CA ALA A 38 -6.57 8.81 1.75
C ALA A 38 -7.17 7.76 0.81
N LEU A 39 -6.65 6.52 0.83
CA LEU A 39 -7.21 5.40 0.04
C LEU A 39 -8.64 5.09 0.43
N LYS A 40 -8.96 5.14 1.73
CA LYS A 40 -10.32 4.93 2.23
C LYS A 40 -11.27 6.00 1.70
N SER A 41 -10.85 7.27 1.61
CA SER A 41 -11.65 8.35 1.03
C SER A 41 -11.90 8.18 -0.46
N GLU A 42 -10.99 7.54 -1.20
CA GLU A 42 -11.20 7.13 -2.60
C GLU A 42 -12.02 5.82 -2.73
N GLY A 43 -12.51 5.24 -1.62
CA GLY A 43 -13.32 4.03 -1.60
C GLY A 43 -12.55 2.71 -1.47
N PHE A 44 -11.23 2.75 -1.24
CA PHE A 44 -10.39 1.56 -1.13
C PHE A 44 -9.97 1.29 0.32
N LEU A 45 -10.41 0.14 0.87
CA LEU A 45 -9.98 -0.29 2.19
C LEU A 45 -8.62 -0.98 2.13
N VAL A 46 -7.55 -0.23 2.37
CA VAL A 46 -6.18 -0.74 2.45
C VAL A 46 -5.59 -0.40 3.83
N PRO A 47 -5.69 -1.29 4.83
CA PRO A 47 -5.30 -0.97 6.19
C PRO A 47 -3.78 -0.88 6.36
N ALA A 48 -3.34 0.07 7.20
CA ALA A 48 -1.97 0.18 7.64
C ALA A 48 -1.66 -0.81 8.77
N SER A 49 -0.49 -1.45 8.70
CA SER A 49 0.13 -2.19 9.79
C SER A 49 1.37 -1.44 10.25
N ARG A 50 1.41 -1.13 11.54
CA ARG A 50 2.44 -0.31 12.20
C ARG A 50 2.84 -0.95 13.53
N TYR A 51 3.77 -0.35 14.25
CA TYR A 51 4.13 -0.84 15.58
C TYR A 51 2.89 -0.90 16.51
N PRO A 52 2.73 -1.93 17.37
CA PRO A 52 3.66 -3.04 17.66
C PRO A 52 3.53 -4.27 16.75
N THR A 53 2.58 -4.28 15.82
CA THR A 53 2.31 -5.44 14.95
C THR A 53 3.45 -5.71 13.96
N VAL A 54 4.16 -4.68 13.53
CA VAL A 54 5.38 -4.78 12.73
C VAL A 54 6.52 -4.02 13.41
N ALA A 55 7.76 -4.34 13.05
CA ALA A 55 8.93 -3.64 13.58
C ALA A 55 8.84 -2.13 13.33
N LYS A 56 9.37 -1.33 14.26
CA LYS A 56 9.44 0.13 14.11
C LYS A 56 10.16 0.50 12.81
N GLY A 57 9.68 1.54 12.12
CA GLY A 57 10.24 1.96 10.83
C GLY A 57 9.92 1.02 9.66
N SER A 58 9.02 0.05 9.85
CA SER A 58 8.59 -0.88 8.79
C SER A 58 7.07 -0.87 8.59
N ALA A 59 6.43 0.26 8.88
CA ALA A 59 5.01 0.45 8.65
C ALA A 59 4.67 0.18 7.17
N ARG A 60 3.54 -0.47 6.93
CA ARG A 60 3.17 -0.93 5.59
C ARG A 60 1.67 -0.97 5.40
N LEU A 61 1.22 -0.71 4.18
CA LEU A 61 -0.15 -0.95 3.75
C LEU A 61 -0.32 -2.41 3.33
N ARG A 62 -1.47 -2.99 3.66
CA ARG A 62 -1.82 -4.38 3.36
C ARG A 62 -2.82 -4.44 2.21
N ILE A 63 -2.33 -4.56 0.98
CA ILE A 63 -3.19 -4.71 -0.20
C ILE A 63 -3.54 -6.19 -0.32
N THR A 64 -4.84 -6.52 -0.37
CA THR A 64 -5.31 -7.90 -0.51
C THR A 64 -6.28 -8.00 -1.67
N VAL A 65 -5.92 -8.79 -2.66
CA VAL A 65 -6.71 -9.10 -3.85
C VAL A 65 -7.32 -10.49 -3.66
N ARG A 66 -8.64 -10.54 -3.82
CA ARG A 66 -9.45 -11.77 -3.84
C ARG A 66 -9.95 -12.06 -5.26
N ALA A 67 -10.23 -13.32 -5.56
CA ALA A 67 -10.77 -13.75 -6.87
C ALA A 67 -12.10 -13.08 -7.26
N SER A 68 -12.84 -12.56 -6.28
CA SER A 68 -14.09 -11.83 -6.50
C SER A 68 -13.91 -10.40 -7.02
N HIS A 69 -12.68 -9.85 -7.04
CA HIS A 69 -12.47 -8.51 -7.57
C HIS A 69 -12.42 -8.55 -9.09
N THR A 70 -13.09 -7.60 -9.72
CA THR A 70 -13.01 -7.43 -11.17
C THR A 70 -11.72 -6.74 -11.58
N GLU A 71 -11.31 -6.90 -12.83
CA GLU A 71 -10.12 -6.24 -13.36
C GLU A 71 -10.21 -4.71 -13.25
N ASP A 72 -11.40 -4.14 -13.45
CA ASP A 72 -11.65 -2.70 -13.32
C ASP A 72 -11.48 -2.19 -11.88
N GLN A 73 -11.89 -2.98 -10.88
CA GLN A 73 -11.63 -2.65 -9.48
C GLN A 73 -10.13 -2.62 -9.17
N ILE A 74 -9.36 -3.54 -9.75
CA ILE A 74 -7.90 -3.57 -9.62
C ILE A 74 -7.26 -2.37 -10.33
N ARG A 75 -7.70 -2.04 -11.55
CA ARG A 75 -7.24 -0.84 -12.25
C ARG A 75 -7.54 0.44 -11.48
N ALA A 76 -8.74 0.57 -10.95
CA ALA A 76 -9.15 1.74 -10.16
C ALA A 76 -8.28 1.89 -8.90
N LEU A 77 -7.97 0.79 -8.20
CA LEU A 77 -7.04 0.81 -7.08
C LEU A 77 -5.63 1.27 -7.51
N CYS A 78 -5.12 0.75 -8.63
CA CYS A 78 -3.82 1.15 -9.17
C CYS A 78 -3.76 2.65 -9.49
N GLU A 79 -4.83 3.21 -10.06
CA GLU A 79 -4.93 4.65 -10.32
C GLU A 79 -4.98 5.47 -9.02
N ALA A 80 -5.76 5.04 -8.02
CA ALA A 80 -5.79 5.71 -6.71
C ALA A 80 -4.41 5.71 -6.04
N ILE A 81 -3.70 4.58 -6.07
CA ILE A 81 -2.32 4.48 -5.58
C ILE A 81 -1.40 5.44 -6.34
N ARG A 82 -1.49 5.49 -7.68
CA ARG A 82 -0.69 6.40 -8.51
C ARG A 82 -0.88 7.86 -8.10
N LYS A 83 -2.12 8.31 -7.88
CA LYS A 83 -2.42 9.68 -7.42
C LYS A 83 -1.69 10.02 -6.12
N MET A 84 -1.61 9.07 -5.19
CA MET A 84 -1.02 9.26 -3.86
C MET A 84 0.50 9.08 -3.84
N THR A 85 1.07 8.39 -4.84
CA THR A 85 2.53 8.23 -5.00
C THR A 85 3.18 9.33 -5.83
N LYS A 86 2.41 10.14 -6.56
CA LYS A 86 2.92 11.26 -7.36
C LYS A 86 3.32 12.43 -6.44
N HIS A 87 4.49 12.28 -5.83
CA HIS A 87 5.32 13.37 -5.37
C HIS A 87 6.68 13.22 -6.08
N GLU A 88 6.74 13.76 -7.30
CA GLU A 88 7.95 14.26 -7.95
C GLU A 88 7.64 15.66 -8.49
#